data_AF-A0AAJ7T9A1-F1
#
_entry.id   AF-A0AAJ7T9A1-F1
#
_cell.length_a   1.000
_cell.length_b   1.000
_cell.length_c   1.000
_cell.angle_alpha   90.00
_cell.angle_beta   90.00
_cell.angle_gamma   90.00
#
_symmetry.space_group_name_H-M   'P 1'
#
loop_
_entity.id
_entity.type
_entity.pdbx_description
1 polymer ?
#
loop_
_entity_poly.entity_id
_entity_poly.type
_entity_poly.pdbx_seq_one_letter_code
_entity_poly.pdbx_strand_id
1 'polypeptide(L)'
;MERPAAQGSSSRARWPGLLPRRHRDGGQALAPELTGTAPRAAASGADFPELEPLLLLAGTEPEVSRLLLDVSRAAGSLARRVALGRSVQEAEKEMNSHKVAWLKGKVLYDEIQDILRDLKMRIGNNVATSEDKCFFQTLEQCLFVTESIGLLGTDSDREDKPPLLRLHRDDLRQLLPNAQEQNKMKDRLAQELEQKLNQKCLSLYYYFSPEKAQGDAESDALRLAKACRLHELVRAEQQAVQGGAARLCELRIAHDTHVSTHLKTLQASTAVLEKMLQDHRLSRQAESDAVKVAYLQAKHKTMCLKLRLEELNILCDTYTLDKVQAHKIIKRELEAAMATQKKEQARVSGELAAYGTLGPDFERLVQEYTQLRDAIDNKKWALREFRKNAA
;
A
#
# COMPACT_ATOMS: atom_id res chain seq x y z
N MET A 1 -12.88 3.84 -53.56
CA MET A 1 -13.07 3.04 -52.33
C MET A 1 -11.87 3.32 -51.42
N GLU A 2 -11.69 4.57 -51.02
CA GLU A 2 -12.31 5.21 -49.85
C GLU A 2 -11.70 4.73 -48.53
N ARG A 3 -10.65 5.44 -48.09
CA ARG A 3 -10.34 5.67 -46.69
C ARG A 3 -10.80 7.09 -46.36
N PRO A 4 -11.55 7.34 -45.27
CA PRO A 4 -11.79 8.70 -44.84
C PRO A 4 -10.63 9.21 -44.00
N ALA A 5 -10.22 10.43 -44.33
CA ALA A 5 -9.42 11.31 -43.51
C ALA A 5 -10.28 11.86 -42.36
N ALA A 6 -9.69 11.99 -41.18
CA ALA A 6 -10.19 12.89 -40.14
C ALA A 6 -9.04 13.81 -39.71
N GLN A 7 -9.10 15.03 -40.22
CA GLN A 7 -8.44 16.21 -39.67
C GLN A 7 -9.28 16.74 -38.49
N GLY A 8 -8.63 17.43 -37.54
CA GLY A 8 -9.30 18.24 -36.52
C GLY A 8 -8.56 18.17 -35.19
N SER A 9 -7.41 18.81 -35.03
CA SER A 9 -7.24 20.23 -34.66
C SER A 9 -7.34 20.52 -33.15
N SER A 10 -6.28 21.19 -32.68
CA SER A 10 -6.28 22.22 -31.63
C SER A 10 -6.30 21.81 -30.14
N SER A 11 -5.09 21.75 -29.58
CA SER A 11 -4.61 22.68 -28.55
C SER A 11 -5.50 23.00 -27.34
N ARG A 12 -5.09 22.56 -26.14
CA ARG A 12 -5.09 23.44 -24.96
C ARG A 12 -4.08 23.01 -23.88
N ALA A 13 -3.08 23.88 -23.73
CA ALA A 13 -2.36 24.26 -22.52
C ALA A 13 -2.13 23.19 -21.43
N ARG A 14 -0.94 22.61 -21.48
CA ARG A 14 -0.26 21.94 -20.38
C ARG A 14 0.21 23.02 -19.37
N TRP A 15 -0.43 23.12 -18.21
CA TRP A 15 0.09 23.90 -17.09
C TRP A 15 1.09 23.05 -16.27
N PRO A 16 2.33 23.51 -16.05
CA PRO A 16 3.23 22.94 -15.05
C PRO A 16 3.09 23.76 -13.75
N GLY A 17 2.93 23.09 -12.61
CA GLY A 17 2.74 23.82 -11.34
C GLY A 17 2.69 22.93 -10.11
N LEU A 18 3.89 22.52 -9.69
CA LEU A 18 4.32 22.15 -8.33
C LEU A 18 3.31 22.45 -7.21
N LEU A 19 2.81 21.41 -6.54
CA LEU A 19 2.30 21.51 -5.16
C LEU A 19 3.29 20.81 -4.22
N PRO A 20 3.93 21.54 -3.28
CA PRO A 20 4.78 20.92 -2.28
C PRO A 20 3.93 20.24 -1.21
N ARG A 21 4.33 18.99 -0.88
CA ARG A 21 3.94 18.27 0.34
C ARG A 21 4.22 19.16 1.55
N ARG A 22 3.18 19.61 2.27
CA ARG A 22 3.37 20.17 3.61
C ARG A 22 3.61 19.04 4.60
N HIS A 23 4.85 18.99 5.09
CA HIS A 23 5.22 18.32 6.33
C HIS A 23 4.39 18.88 7.48
N ARG A 24 3.94 17.95 8.33
CA ARG A 24 3.22 18.20 9.57
C ARG A 24 4.27 18.45 10.65
N ASP A 25 4.72 19.69 10.79
CA ASP A 25 5.51 20.10 11.94
C ASP A 25 4.58 20.56 13.08
N GLY A 26 4.86 20.03 14.27
CA GLY A 26 4.17 20.37 15.50
C GLY A 26 4.44 21.81 15.89
N GLY A 27 3.39 22.62 15.93
CA GLY A 27 3.37 23.93 16.56
C GLY A 27 2.47 23.88 17.77
N GLN A 28 3.06 24.10 18.95
CA GLN A 28 2.37 24.34 20.21
C GLN A 28 1.35 25.48 20.03
N ALA A 29 0.07 25.16 20.21
CA ALA A 29 -0.98 26.16 20.33
C ALA A 29 -1.01 26.65 21.78
N LEU A 30 -0.53 27.88 21.99
CA LEU A 30 -0.80 28.69 23.16
C LEU A 30 -2.32 28.86 23.28
N ALA A 31 -2.87 28.41 24.40
CA ALA A 31 -4.26 28.62 24.78
C ALA A 31 -4.51 30.12 25.06
N PRO A 32 -5.62 30.71 24.58
CA PRO A 32 -6.15 31.92 25.19
C PRO A 32 -7.00 31.52 26.41
N GLU A 33 -6.58 31.98 27.60
CA GLU A 33 -7.44 31.97 28.77
C GLU A 33 -8.66 32.86 28.49
N LEU A 34 -9.84 32.23 28.40
CA LEU A 34 -11.12 32.91 28.50
C LEU A 34 -11.72 32.60 29.86
N THR A 35 -11.41 33.45 30.82
CA THR A 35 -12.19 33.65 32.04
C THR A 35 -13.53 34.26 31.64
N GLY A 36 -14.54 33.40 31.49
CA GLY A 36 -15.90 33.79 31.17
C GLY A 36 -16.87 32.93 31.97
N THR A 37 -17.41 33.53 33.02
CA THR A 37 -18.49 33.03 33.89
C THR A 37 -19.57 32.28 33.13
N ALA A 38 -19.76 31.01 33.48
CA ALA A 38 -20.88 30.19 33.01
C ALA A 38 -22.22 30.80 33.48
N PRO A 39 -23.25 30.91 32.61
CA PRO A 39 -24.60 31.19 33.08
C PRO A 39 -25.12 29.93 33.78
N ARG A 40 -25.26 30.05 35.09
CA ARG A 40 -25.95 29.11 35.97
C ARG A 40 -27.45 29.25 35.73
N ALA A 41 -27.94 28.72 34.60
CA ALA A 41 -29.35 28.64 34.29
C ALA A 41 -29.85 27.22 34.50
N ALA A 42 -30.87 27.11 35.35
CA ALA A 42 -31.53 25.90 35.77
C ALA A 42 -32.10 25.12 34.58
N ALA A 43 -31.64 23.87 34.40
CA ALA A 43 -32.36 22.83 33.68
C ALA A 43 -32.61 21.67 34.65
N SER A 44 -33.31 21.99 35.75
CA SER A 44 -34.03 21.02 36.57
C SER A 44 -35.44 20.97 35.98
N GLY A 45 -35.79 19.88 35.29
CA GLY A 45 -37.11 19.74 34.68
C GLY A 45 -37.04 19.16 33.28
N ALA A 46 -36.55 17.93 33.17
CA ALA A 46 -36.95 17.04 32.08
C ALA A 46 -37.41 15.76 32.77
N ASP A 47 -38.72 15.68 32.93
CA ASP A 47 -39.44 14.57 33.55
C ASP A 47 -39.01 13.25 32.92
N PHE A 48 -38.35 12.42 33.72
CA PHE A 48 -38.23 11.00 33.43
C PHE A 48 -39.58 10.37 33.80
N PRO A 49 -40.32 9.73 32.88
CA PRO A 49 -41.36 8.82 33.28
C PRO A 49 -40.68 7.67 34.04
N GLU A 50 -41.15 7.48 35.27
CA GLU A 50 -40.72 6.51 36.27
C GLU A 50 -40.43 5.13 35.67
N LEU A 51 -39.15 4.77 35.58
CA LEU A 51 -38.68 3.39 35.37
C LEU A 51 -38.36 2.69 36.69
N GLU A 52 -38.90 3.21 37.81
CA GLU A 52 -38.84 2.55 39.12
C GLU A 52 -39.55 1.17 39.21
N PRO A 53 -40.52 0.77 38.35
CA PRO A 53 -41.13 -0.55 38.51
C PRO A 53 -40.28 -1.72 37.98
N LEU A 54 -39.23 -1.49 37.18
CA LEU A 54 -38.46 -2.59 36.58
C LEU A 54 -37.27 -3.09 37.42
N LEU A 55 -36.92 -2.38 38.50
CA LEU A 55 -35.89 -2.83 39.44
C LEU A 55 -36.40 -3.90 40.43
N LEU A 56 -37.72 -4.10 40.55
CA LEU A 56 -38.30 -5.03 41.52
C LEU A 56 -38.48 -6.46 40.99
N LEU A 57 -38.28 -6.71 39.69
CA LEU A 57 -38.33 -8.07 39.11
C LEU A 57 -36.95 -8.66 38.77
N ALA A 58 -35.86 -7.91 38.96
CA ALA A 58 -34.50 -8.37 38.65
C ALA A 58 -33.85 -9.17 39.79
N GLY A 59 -34.64 -9.98 40.50
CA GLY A 59 -34.18 -10.73 41.67
C GLY A 59 -33.28 -11.94 41.38
N THR A 60 -32.95 -12.27 40.13
CA THR A 60 -32.31 -13.57 39.83
C THR A 60 -31.17 -13.63 38.81
N GLU A 61 -30.64 -12.53 38.24
CA GLU A 61 -29.47 -12.61 37.34
C GLU A 61 -28.59 -11.33 37.41
N PRO A 62 -27.37 -11.37 38.00
CA PRO A 62 -26.50 -10.19 38.16
C PRO A 62 -25.99 -9.63 36.83
N GLU A 63 -25.98 -10.45 35.77
CA GLU A 63 -25.60 -10.03 34.42
C GLU A 63 -26.64 -9.10 33.79
N VAL A 64 -27.92 -9.31 34.10
CA VAL A 64 -29.02 -8.47 33.59
C VAL A 64 -29.02 -7.10 34.25
N SER A 65 -28.75 -7.02 35.56
CA SER A 65 -28.57 -5.74 36.26
C SER A 65 -27.37 -4.95 35.72
N ARG A 66 -26.27 -5.63 35.39
CA ARG A 66 -25.09 -5.01 34.77
C ARG A 66 -25.39 -4.49 33.36
N LEU A 67 -26.11 -5.27 32.55
CA LEU A 67 -26.55 -4.83 31.22
C LEU A 67 -27.54 -3.66 31.31
N LEU A 68 -28.46 -3.63 32.27
CA LEU A 68 -29.37 -2.51 32.49
C LEU A 68 -28.64 -1.24 32.96
N LEU A 69 -27.59 -1.38 33.77
CA LEU A 69 -26.70 -0.27 34.15
C LEU A 69 -25.89 0.26 32.95
N ASP A 70 -25.37 -0.63 32.11
CA ASP A 70 -24.64 -0.23 30.90
C ASP A 70 -25.57 0.37 29.85
N VAL A 71 -26.81 -0.12 29.73
CA VAL A 71 -27.84 0.45 28.85
C VAL A 71 -28.33 1.80 29.37
N SER A 72 -28.54 1.98 30.67
CA SER A 72 -28.92 3.30 31.23
C SER A 72 -27.76 4.30 31.14
N ARG A 73 -26.51 3.87 31.28
CA ARG A 73 -25.31 4.69 31.03
C ARG A 73 -25.19 5.05 29.56
N ALA A 74 -25.44 4.11 28.64
CA ALA A 74 -25.45 4.34 27.21
C ALA A 74 -26.60 5.27 26.80
N ALA A 75 -27.81 5.07 27.33
CA ALA A 75 -28.97 5.93 27.13
C ALA A 75 -28.73 7.34 27.67
N GLY A 76 -28.13 7.47 28.86
CA GLY A 76 -27.70 8.75 29.41
C GLY A 76 -26.58 9.41 28.60
N SER A 77 -25.69 8.63 27.98
CA SER A 77 -24.67 9.16 27.05
C SER A 77 -25.28 9.62 25.72
N LEU A 78 -26.33 8.95 25.26
CA LEU A 78 -27.07 9.30 24.05
C LEU A 78 -27.92 10.54 24.28
N ALA A 79 -28.66 10.61 25.39
CA ALA A 79 -29.42 11.79 25.79
C ALA A 79 -28.51 13.02 25.96
N ARG A 80 -27.32 12.86 26.56
CA ARG A 80 -26.31 13.92 26.65
C ARG A 80 -25.76 14.33 25.28
N ARG A 81 -25.49 13.38 24.38
CA ARG A 81 -25.05 13.69 23.01
C ARG A 81 -26.12 14.43 22.22
N VAL A 82 -27.39 14.08 22.40
CA VAL A 82 -28.52 14.77 21.75
C VAL A 82 -28.74 16.16 22.36
N ALA A 83 -28.62 16.32 23.68
CA ALA A 83 -28.69 17.64 24.33
C ALA A 83 -27.51 18.54 23.93
N LEU A 84 -26.29 17.98 23.89
CA LEU A 84 -25.10 18.68 23.41
C LEU A 84 -25.25 19.04 21.92
N GLY A 85 -25.76 18.14 21.09
CA GLY A 85 -26.04 18.41 19.68
C GLY A 85 -27.05 19.55 19.48
N ARG A 86 -28.10 19.61 20.31
CA ARG A 86 -29.05 20.73 20.29
C ARG A 86 -28.40 22.05 20.71
N SER A 87 -27.63 22.05 21.81
CA SER A 87 -26.89 23.23 22.25
C SER A 87 -25.86 23.71 21.23
N VAL A 88 -25.19 22.79 20.53
CA VAL A 88 -24.27 23.12 19.42
C VAL A 88 -25.03 23.73 18.25
N GLN A 89 -26.19 23.18 17.86
CA GLN A 89 -27.01 23.77 16.80
C GLN A 89 -27.55 25.16 17.17
N GLU A 90 -27.90 25.38 18.43
CA GLU A 90 -28.34 26.70 18.94
C GLU A 90 -27.19 27.71 18.90
N ALA A 91 -26.01 27.33 19.40
CA ALA A 91 -24.81 28.16 19.32
C ALA A 91 -24.38 28.42 17.87
N GLU A 92 -24.54 27.47 16.95
CA GLU A 92 -24.29 27.66 15.52
C GLU A 92 -25.28 28.65 14.90
N LYS A 93 -26.57 28.59 15.27
CA LYS A 93 -27.58 29.56 14.82
C LYS A 93 -27.27 30.97 15.33
N GLU A 94 -26.88 31.10 16.58
CA GLU A 94 -26.50 32.39 17.20
C GLU A 94 -25.20 32.93 16.58
N MET A 95 -24.19 32.08 16.41
CA MET A 95 -22.96 32.45 15.69
C MET A 95 -23.27 32.88 14.25
N ASN A 96 -24.19 32.20 13.56
CA ASN A 96 -24.58 32.57 12.19
C ASN A 96 -25.38 33.88 12.16
N SER A 97 -26.24 34.16 13.15
CA SER A 97 -26.96 35.43 13.23
C SER A 97 -26.00 36.59 13.48
N HIS A 98 -25.02 36.43 14.39
CA HIS A 98 -23.94 37.40 14.62
C HIS A 98 -23.08 37.61 13.38
N LYS A 99 -22.68 36.54 12.69
CA LYS A 99 -21.92 36.62 11.42
C LYS A 99 -22.70 37.40 10.36
N VAL A 100 -23.99 37.13 10.19
CA VAL A 100 -24.83 37.85 9.23
C VAL A 100 -24.97 39.33 9.62
N ALA A 101 -25.17 39.64 10.89
CA ALA A 101 -25.23 41.02 11.38
C ALA A 101 -23.91 41.77 11.15
N TRP A 102 -22.78 41.13 11.45
CA TRP A 102 -21.45 41.69 11.21
C TRP A 102 -21.16 41.89 9.72
N LEU A 103 -21.49 40.89 8.87
CA LEU A 103 -21.31 41.00 7.42
C LEU A 103 -22.16 42.13 6.83
N LYS A 104 -23.40 42.29 7.27
CA LYS A 104 -24.26 43.42 6.86
C LYS A 104 -23.62 44.76 7.24
N GLY A 105 -23.17 44.89 8.49
CA GLY A 105 -22.49 46.12 8.95
C GLY A 105 -21.21 46.41 8.19
N LYS A 106 -20.39 45.38 7.93
CA LYS A 106 -19.14 45.50 7.17
C LYS A 106 -19.37 45.89 5.72
N VAL A 107 -20.32 45.27 5.03
CA VAL A 107 -20.67 45.64 3.64
C VAL A 107 -21.08 47.09 3.57
N LEU A 108 -21.96 47.56 4.47
CA LEU A 108 -22.37 48.96 4.50
C LEU A 108 -21.20 49.92 4.75
N TYR A 109 -20.30 49.57 5.68
CA TYR A 109 -19.11 50.38 5.94
C TYR A 109 -18.17 50.45 4.72
N ASP A 110 -17.88 49.31 4.10
CA ASP A 110 -17.01 49.23 2.93
C ASP A 110 -17.61 50.02 1.74
N GLU A 111 -18.93 49.97 1.52
CA GLU A 111 -19.60 50.80 0.50
C GLU A 111 -19.54 52.31 0.81
N ILE A 112 -19.74 52.71 2.07
CA ILE A 112 -19.62 54.13 2.46
C ILE A 112 -18.19 54.64 2.23
N GLN A 113 -17.19 53.83 2.56
CA GLN A 113 -15.78 54.13 2.29
C GLN A 113 -15.46 54.18 0.78
N ASP A 114 -16.05 53.28 -0.03
CA ASP A 114 -15.97 53.34 -1.49
C ASP A 114 -16.56 54.64 -2.05
N ILE A 115 -17.74 55.05 -1.58
CA ILE A 115 -18.41 56.31 -1.99
C ILE A 115 -17.56 57.52 -1.61
N LEU A 116 -16.99 57.54 -0.39
CA LEU A 116 -16.07 58.60 0.02
C LEU A 116 -14.82 58.68 -0.86
N ARG A 117 -14.24 57.53 -1.22
CA ARG A 117 -13.09 57.48 -2.13
C ARG A 117 -13.45 57.99 -3.52
N ASP A 118 -14.58 57.57 -4.06
CA ASP A 118 -15.08 58.03 -5.37
C ASP A 118 -15.33 59.54 -5.38
N LEU A 119 -15.94 60.09 -4.32
CA LEU A 119 -16.19 61.53 -4.19
C LEU A 119 -14.89 62.32 -4.03
N LYS A 120 -13.92 61.81 -3.26
CA LYS A 120 -12.58 62.42 -3.14
C LYS A 120 -11.85 62.47 -4.48
N MET A 121 -11.96 61.42 -5.29
CA MET A 121 -11.43 61.39 -6.65
C MET A 121 -12.15 62.38 -7.59
N ARG A 122 -13.48 62.50 -7.50
CA ARG A 122 -14.27 63.47 -8.28
C ARG A 122 -13.95 64.93 -7.90
N ILE A 123 -13.74 65.20 -6.62
CA ILE A 123 -13.34 66.52 -6.10
C ILE A 123 -11.92 66.87 -6.59
N GLY A 124 -10.97 65.92 -6.55
CA GLY A 124 -9.61 66.10 -7.05
C GLY A 124 -9.54 66.38 -8.56
N ASN A 125 -10.51 65.89 -9.33
CA ASN A 125 -10.60 66.09 -10.78
C ASN A 125 -11.40 67.35 -11.19
N ASN A 126 -11.83 68.20 -10.25
CA ASN A 126 -12.68 69.39 -10.48
C ASN A 126 -14.04 69.12 -11.18
N VAL A 127 -14.50 67.87 -11.20
CA VAL A 127 -15.80 67.48 -11.79
C VAL A 127 -16.95 67.60 -10.78
N ALA A 128 -16.64 67.80 -9.49
CA ALA A 128 -17.62 67.82 -8.41
C ALA A 128 -18.45 69.11 -8.38
N THR A 129 -19.77 68.95 -8.24
CA THR A 129 -20.70 70.07 -8.02
C THR A 129 -20.53 70.67 -6.62
N SER A 130 -21.00 71.91 -6.41
CA SER A 130 -20.95 72.53 -5.08
C SER A 130 -21.75 71.75 -4.03
N GLU A 131 -22.78 71.03 -4.46
CA GLU A 131 -23.59 70.14 -3.62
C GLU A 131 -22.82 68.87 -3.24
N ASP A 132 -21.94 68.36 -4.10
CA ASP A 132 -21.07 67.21 -3.80
C ASP A 132 -20.01 67.54 -2.74
N LYS A 133 -19.50 68.79 -2.77
CA LYS A 133 -18.54 69.27 -1.77
C LYS A 133 -19.21 69.45 -0.40
N CYS A 134 -20.43 69.99 -0.38
CA CYS A 134 -21.23 70.11 0.83
C CYS A 134 -21.60 68.73 1.40
N PHE A 135 -22.08 67.80 0.54
CA PHE A 135 -22.39 66.43 0.92
C PHE A 135 -21.18 65.67 1.50
N PHE A 136 -20.00 65.80 0.87
CA PHE A 136 -18.77 65.18 1.33
C PHE A 136 -18.33 65.71 2.70
N GLN A 137 -18.35 67.03 2.90
CA GLN A 137 -18.00 67.65 4.19
C GLN A 137 -18.97 67.24 5.31
N THR A 138 -20.28 67.24 5.03
CA THR A 138 -21.32 66.80 5.97
C THR A 138 -21.16 65.32 6.33
N LEU A 139 -20.82 64.47 5.37
CA LEU A 139 -20.63 63.03 5.56
C LEU A 139 -19.34 62.73 6.36
N GLU A 140 -18.22 63.38 6.03
CA GLU A 140 -16.96 63.26 6.79
C GLU A 140 -17.13 63.72 8.25
N GLN A 141 -17.83 64.83 8.48
CA GLN A 141 -18.13 65.31 9.83
C GLN A 141 -19.00 64.32 10.61
N CYS A 142 -20.01 63.73 9.97
CA CYS A 142 -20.85 62.72 10.62
C CYS A 142 -20.06 61.44 10.95
N LEU A 143 -19.22 60.96 10.03
CA LEU A 143 -18.39 59.78 10.26
C LEU A 143 -17.36 60.02 11.36
N PHE A 144 -16.67 61.16 11.33
CA PHE A 144 -15.72 61.56 12.36
C PHE A 144 -16.37 61.61 13.75
N VAL A 145 -17.58 62.18 13.86
CA VAL A 145 -18.30 62.22 15.13
C VAL A 145 -18.73 60.81 15.57
N THR A 146 -19.20 59.96 14.65
CA THR A 146 -19.60 58.58 15.01
C THR A 146 -18.41 57.72 15.42
N GLU A 147 -17.25 57.85 14.77
CA GLU A 147 -16.02 57.18 15.15
C GLU A 147 -15.53 57.67 16.51
N SER A 148 -15.60 58.98 16.75
CA SER A 148 -15.26 59.58 18.04
C SER A 148 -16.18 59.09 19.16
N ILE A 149 -17.48 58.96 18.91
CA ILE A 149 -18.46 58.39 19.86
C ILE A 149 -18.23 56.89 20.09
N GLY A 150 -17.85 56.15 19.04
CA GLY A 150 -17.53 54.73 19.10
C GLY A 150 -16.27 54.44 19.91
N LEU A 151 -15.22 55.25 19.72
CA LEU A 151 -13.99 55.19 20.51
C LEU A 151 -14.21 55.58 21.99
N LEU A 152 -15.19 56.46 22.27
CA LEU A 152 -15.65 56.75 23.62
C LEU A 152 -16.56 55.64 24.21
N GLY A 153 -17.04 54.71 23.39
CA GLY A 153 -18.06 53.73 23.74
C GLY A 153 -17.59 52.33 24.08
N THR A 154 -16.30 52.02 23.88
CA THR A 154 -15.76 50.69 24.21
C THR A 154 -15.46 50.49 25.70
N ASP A 155 -15.41 51.58 26.48
CA ASP A 155 -15.01 51.54 27.90
C ASP A 155 -16.07 52.08 28.89
N SER A 156 -17.24 52.52 28.39
CA SER A 156 -18.23 53.23 29.22
C SER A 156 -19.29 52.36 29.89
N ASP A 157 -19.31 51.04 29.67
CA ASP A 157 -20.20 50.10 30.38
C ASP A 157 -19.80 49.89 31.86
N ARG A 158 -18.77 50.60 32.33
CA ARG A 158 -18.43 50.71 33.75
C ARG A 158 -18.86 52.10 34.24
N GLU A 159 -20.05 52.19 34.82
CA GLU A 159 -20.78 53.41 35.20
C GLU A 159 -20.06 54.44 36.10
N ASP A 160 -18.79 54.29 36.48
CA ASP A 160 -18.17 55.09 37.55
C ASP A 160 -16.85 55.81 37.20
N LYS A 161 -16.50 56.01 35.92
CA LYS A 161 -15.33 56.84 35.57
C LYS A 161 -15.70 57.95 34.57
N PRO A 162 -15.42 59.23 34.88
CA PRO A 162 -15.55 60.28 33.88
C PRO A 162 -14.54 60.01 32.75
N PRO A 163 -14.94 60.16 31.47
CA PRO A 163 -14.03 59.95 30.35
C PRO A 163 -12.80 60.85 30.50
N LEU A 164 -11.62 60.32 30.19
CA LEU A 164 -10.28 60.92 30.39
C LEU A 164 -10.10 62.35 29.85
N LEU A 165 -11.02 62.82 28.98
CA LEU A 165 -11.00 64.13 28.34
C LEU A 165 -12.19 65.04 28.72
N ARG A 166 -13.08 64.62 29.64
CA ARG A 166 -14.34 65.32 29.97
C ARG A 166 -15.27 65.62 28.77
N LEU A 167 -14.98 65.07 27.59
CA LEU A 167 -15.84 65.15 26.41
C LEU A 167 -17.03 64.24 26.63
N HIS A 168 -18.21 64.83 26.78
CA HIS A 168 -19.44 64.05 26.86
C HIS A 168 -19.91 63.68 25.46
N ARG A 169 -20.66 62.57 25.33
CA ARG A 169 -21.31 62.18 24.07
C ARG A 169 -22.22 63.30 23.54
N ASP A 170 -22.69 64.18 24.41
CA ASP A 170 -23.55 65.32 24.07
C ASP A 170 -22.79 66.53 23.50
N ASP A 171 -21.52 66.73 23.85
CA ASP A 171 -20.70 67.81 23.28
C ASP A 171 -20.30 67.50 21.83
N LEU A 172 -20.06 66.23 21.53
CA LEU A 172 -19.81 65.76 20.16
C LEU A 172 -21.08 65.78 19.29
N ARG A 173 -22.26 65.64 19.90
CA ARG A 173 -23.55 65.79 19.21
C ARG A 173 -23.82 67.23 18.79
N GLN A 174 -23.21 68.22 19.43
CA GLN A 174 -23.32 69.63 19.03
C GLN A 174 -22.48 69.97 17.77
N LEU A 175 -21.51 69.12 17.41
CA LEU A 175 -20.70 69.23 16.20
C LEU A 175 -21.36 68.58 14.97
N LEU A 176 -22.56 67.98 15.13
CA LEU A 176 -23.31 67.47 13.99
C LEU A 176 -23.84 68.65 13.14
N PRO A 177 -23.75 68.56 11.79
CA PRO A 177 -24.34 69.55 10.88
C PRO A 177 -25.86 69.67 11.07
N ASN A 178 -26.50 70.71 10.52
CA ASN A 178 -27.93 70.97 10.78
C ASN A 178 -28.83 69.76 10.46
N ALA A 179 -29.89 69.53 11.24
CA ALA A 179 -30.77 68.36 11.05
C ALA A 179 -31.37 68.25 9.63
N GLN A 180 -31.59 69.39 8.95
CA GLN A 180 -32.04 69.42 7.57
C GLN A 180 -30.96 68.98 6.57
N GLU A 181 -29.69 69.32 6.80
CA GLU A 181 -28.56 68.90 5.98
C GLU A 181 -28.23 67.43 6.21
N GLN A 182 -28.37 66.96 7.46
CA GLN A 182 -28.26 65.54 7.78
C GLN A 182 -29.33 64.70 7.08
N ASN A 183 -30.58 65.17 7.05
CA ASN A 183 -31.65 64.41 6.40
C ASN A 183 -31.45 64.36 4.88
N LYS A 184 -31.09 65.50 4.25
CA LYS A 184 -30.74 65.53 2.82
C LYS A 184 -29.53 64.65 2.48
N MET A 185 -28.53 64.60 3.35
CA MET A 185 -27.35 63.73 3.21
C MET A 185 -27.70 62.26 3.42
N LYS A 186 -28.55 61.92 4.39
CA LYS A 186 -29.03 60.54 4.60
C LYS A 186 -29.86 60.04 3.43
N ASP A 187 -30.77 60.85 2.91
CA ASP A 187 -31.62 60.48 1.76
C ASP A 187 -30.77 60.28 0.49
N ARG A 188 -29.79 61.16 0.25
CA ARG A 188 -28.85 61.03 -0.87
C ARG A 188 -27.89 59.85 -0.71
N LEU A 189 -27.39 59.62 0.50
CA LEU A 189 -26.51 58.49 0.82
C LEU A 189 -27.23 57.16 0.63
N ALA A 190 -28.50 57.06 1.05
CA ALA A 190 -29.32 55.87 0.84
C ALA A 190 -29.47 55.55 -0.65
N GLN A 191 -29.74 56.56 -1.49
CA GLN A 191 -29.86 56.38 -2.94
C GLN A 191 -28.54 55.94 -3.60
N GLU A 192 -27.40 56.56 -3.24
CA GLU A 192 -26.08 56.18 -3.78
C GLU A 192 -25.65 54.78 -3.32
N LEU A 193 -25.93 54.42 -2.07
CA LEU A 193 -25.68 53.08 -1.52
C LEU A 193 -26.51 52.02 -2.26
N GLU A 194 -27.81 52.28 -2.46
CA GLU A 194 -28.68 51.37 -3.21
C GLU A 194 -28.19 51.20 -4.64
N GLN A 195 -27.80 52.28 -5.32
CA GLN A 195 -27.28 52.20 -6.69
C GLN A 195 -25.99 51.39 -6.78
N LYS A 196 -25.02 51.62 -5.90
CA LYS A 196 -23.74 50.88 -5.87
C LYS A 196 -23.93 49.41 -5.51
N LEU A 197 -24.77 49.12 -4.52
CA LEU A 197 -25.08 47.74 -4.13
C LEU A 197 -25.79 46.99 -5.26
N ASN A 198 -26.76 47.64 -5.91
CA ASN A 198 -27.44 47.09 -7.08
C ASN A 198 -26.46 46.82 -8.24
N GLN A 199 -25.52 47.73 -8.51
CA GLN A 199 -24.46 47.50 -9.50
C GLN A 199 -23.60 46.27 -9.16
N LYS A 200 -23.16 46.13 -7.91
CA LYS A 200 -22.38 44.96 -7.45
C LYS A 200 -23.20 43.66 -7.56
N CYS A 201 -24.49 43.69 -7.20
CA CYS A 201 -25.40 42.55 -7.38
C CYS A 201 -25.57 42.16 -8.87
N LEU A 202 -25.67 43.15 -9.76
CA LEU A 202 -25.71 42.92 -11.21
C LEU A 202 -24.39 42.34 -11.72
N SER A 203 -23.24 42.85 -11.27
CA SER A 203 -21.92 42.30 -11.63
C SER A 203 -21.77 40.84 -11.22
N LEU A 204 -22.20 40.48 -10.01
CA LEU A 204 -22.23 39.09 -9.56
C LEU A 204 -23.16 38.25 -10.43
N TYR A 205 -24.36 38.75 -10.73
CA TYR A 205 -25.29 38.04 -11.61
C TYR A 205 -24.71 37.76 -13.00
N TYR A 206 -24.01 38.73 -13.61
CA TYR A 206 -23.34 38.54 -14.90
C TYR A 206 -22.23 37.48 -14.86
N TYR A 207 -21.53 37.33 -13.73
CA TYR A 207 -20.52 36.28 -13.56
C TYR A 207 -21.15 34.87 -13.53
N PHE A 208 -22.28 34.70 -12.84
CA PHE A 208 -22.96 33.40 -12.73
C PHE A 208 -23.85 33.06 -13.93
N SER A 209 -24.25 34.05 -14.73
CA SER A 209 -25.11 33.84 -15.90
C SER A 209 -24.64 34.66 -17.10
N PRO A 210 -23.44 34.38 -17.64
CA PRO A 210 -22.93 35.06 -18.83
C PRO A 210 -23.80 34.79 -20.07
N GLU A 211 -24.42 33.60 -20.15
CA GLU A 211 -25.25 33.17 -21.29
C GLU A 211 -26.60 33.90 -21.39
N LYS A 212 -27.11 34.44 -20.27
CA LYS A 212 -28.41 35.15 -20.22
C LYS A 212 -28.28 36.66 -20.34
N ALA A 213 -27.04 37.17 -20.34
CA ALA A 213 -26.74 38.60 -20.47
C ALA A 213 -26.87 39.10 -21.92
N GLN A 214 -26.81 38.20 -22.91
CA GLN A 214 -26.91 38.52 -24.34
C GLN A 214 -28.35 38.61 -24.86
N GLY A 215 -29.36 38.39 -24.01
CA GLY A 215 -30.76 38.67 -24.32
C GLY A 215 -31.13 40.09 -23.88
N ASP A 216 -31.28 41.01 -24.81
CA ASP A 216 -31.54 42.45 -24.58
C ASP A 216 -32.89 42.80 -23.91
N ALA A 217 -33.68 41.81 -23.48
CA ALA A 217 -35.08 42.01 -23.08
C ALA A 217 -35.34 42.06 -21.57
N GLU A 218 -34.37 41.74 -20.70
CA GLU A 218 -34.61 41.72 -19.26
C GLU A 218 -34.36 43.09 -18.63
N SER A 219 -35.39 43.71 -18.06
CA SER A 219 -35.25 44.92 -17.24
C SER A 219 -34.26 44.70 -16.10
N ASP A 220 -33.44 45.70 -15.77
CA ASP A 220 -32.49 45.63 -14.65
C ASP A 220 -33.17 45.29 -13.31
N ALA A 221 -34.44 45.67 -13.14
CA ALA A 221 -35.24 45.27 -11.99
C ALA A 221 -35.49 43.74 -11.93
N LEU A 222 -35.71 43.10 -13.07
CA LEU A 222 -35.86 41.65 -13.16
C LEU A 222 -34.52 40.94 -12.93
N ARG A 223 -33.42 41.51 -13.43
CA ARG A 223 -32.05 41.01 -13.20
C ARG A 223 -31.65 41.11 -11.72
N LEU A 224 -31.99 42.22 -11.06
CA LEU A 224 -31.81 42.37 -9.61
C LEU A 224 -32.65 41.37 -8.81
N ALA A 225 -33.92 41.18 -9.17
CA ALA A 225 -34.77 40.16 -8.53
C ALA A 225 -34.19 38.73 -8.69
N LYS A 226 -33.56 38.44 -9.84
CA LYS A 226 -32.84 37.18 -10.06
C LYS A 226 -31.51 37.12 -9.30
N ALA A 227 -30.78 38.23 -9.19
CA ALA A 227 -29.58 38.34 -8.37
C ALA A 227 -29.89 38.08 -6.88
N CYS A 228 -31.05 38.54 -6.38
CA CYS A 228 -31.51 38.22 -5.04
C CYS A 228 -31.75 36.72 -4.85
N ARG A 229 -32.11 35.95 -5.88
CA ARG A 229 -32.27 34.48 -5.83
C ARG A 229 -30.97 33.70 -6.05
N LEU A 230 -29.89 34.38 -6.42
CA LEU A 230 -28.60 33.74 -6.70
C LEU A 230 -28.05 32.95 -5.51
N HIS A 231 -28.28 33.43 -4.29
CA HIS A 231 -27.85 32.72 -3.08
C HIS A 231 -28.52 31.35 -2.92
N GLU A 232 -29.75 31.18 -3.41
CA GLU A 232 -30.46 29.89 -3.41
C GLU A 232 -29.83 28.93 -4.43
N LEU A 233 -29.49 29.43 -5.62
CA LEU A 233 -28.80 28.64 -6.65
C LEU A 233 -27.40 28.21 -6.19
N VAL A 234 -26.63 29.13 -5.61
CA VAL A 234 -25.30 28.81 -5.06
C VAL A 234 -25.41 27.80 -3.92
N ARG A 235 -26.41 27.93 -3.05
CA ARG A 235 -26.67 26.96 -1.99
C ARG A 235 -27.05 25.59 -2.56
N ALA A 236 -27.89 25.54 -3.59
CA ALA A 236 -28.29 24.30 -4.24
C ALA A 236 -27.11 23.59 -4.92
N GLU A 237 -26.27 24.33 -5.65
CA GLU A 237 -25.02 23.83 -6.22
C GLU A 237 -24.05 23.33 -5.14
N GLN A 238 -23.89 24.09 -4.06
CA GLN A 238 -23.06 23.68 -2.93
C GLN A 238 -23.56 22.36 -2.30
N GLN A 239 -24.88 22.22 -2.12
CA GLN A 239 -25.49 20.98 -1.62
C GLN A 239 -25.34 19.83 -2.62
N ALA A 240 -25.46 20.09 -3.93
CA ALA A 240 -25.25 19.08 -4.97
C ALA A 240 -23.79 18.58 -4.99
N VAL A 241 -22.83 19.49 -4.87
CA VAL A 241 -21.40 19.14 -4.77
C VAL A 241 -21.11 18.36 -3.49
N GLN A 242 -21.67 18.77 -2.35
CA GLN A 242 -21.53 18.04 -1.08
C GLN A 242 -22.17 16.64 -1.15
N GLY A 243 -23.36 16.52 -1.75
CA GLY A 243 -24.03 15.25 -1.97
C GLY A 243 -23.25 14.34 -2.93
N GLY A 244 -22.67 14.92 -3.99
CA GLY A 244 -21.77 14.21 -4.90
C GLY A 244 -20.50 13.71 -4.22
N ALA A 245 -19.89 14.53 -3.36
CA ALA A 245 -18.72 14.12 -2.57
C ALA A 245 -19.02 12.98 -1.59
N ALA A 246 -20.19 13.01 -0.93
CA ALA A 246 -20.65 11.92 -0.06
C ALA A 246 -20.83 10.62 -0.85
N ARG A 247 -21.51 10.68 -2.01
CA ARG A 247 -21.69 9.52 -2.91
C ARG A 247 -20.36 8.94 -3.39
N LEU A 248 -19.38 9.79 -3.74
CA LEU A 248 -18.04 9.34 -4.12
C LEU A 248 -17.31 8.65 -2.97
N CYS A 249 -17.52 9.11 -1.73
CA CYS A 249 -16.98 8.46 -0.54
C CYS A 249 -17.60 7.07 -0.35
N GLU A 250 -18.92 6.95 -0.46
CA GLU A 250 -19.64 5.67 -0.37
C GLU A 250 -19.18 4.68 -1.44
N LEU A 251 -19.07 5.12 -2.69
CA LEU A 251 -18.57 4.30 -3.80
C LEU A 251 -17.13 3.83 -3.57
N ARG A 252 -16.27 4.68 -3.00
CA ARG A 252 -14.90 4.31 -2.66
C ARG A 252 -14.87 3.23 -1.58
N ILE A 253 -15.65 3.39 -0.52
CA ILE A 253 -15.74 2.39 0.55
C ILE A 253 -16.26 1.07 -0.02
N ALA A 254 -17.33 1.10 -0.82
CA ALA A 254 -17.87 -0.10 -1.47
C ALA A 254 -16.82 -0.78 -2.36
N HIS A 255 -16.08 -0.01 -3.16
CA HIS A 255 -14.98 -0.52 -3.97
C HIS A 255 -13.88 -1.17 -3.12
N ASP A 256 -13.43 -0.50 -2.07
CA ASP A 256 -12.37 -0.99 -1.20
C ASP A 256 -12.80 -2.27 -0.46
N THR A 257 -14.06 -2.36 -0.03
CA THR A 257 -14.60 -3.60 0.54
C THR A 257 -14.62 -4.73 -0.48
N HIS A 258 -15.04 -4.47 -1.72
CA HIS A 258 -15.05 -5.46 -2.80
C HIS A 258 -13.63 -5.97 -3.10
N VAL A 259 -12.65 -5.06 -3.25
CA VAL A 259 -11.24 -5.44 -3.42
C VAL A 259 -10.74 -6.30 -2.26
N SER A 260 -11.05 -5.92 -1.01
CA SER A 260 -10.68 -6.69 0.17
C SER A 260 -11.29 -8.10 0.14
N THR A 261 -12.56 -8.24 -0.25
CA THR A 261 -13.20 -9.56 -0.36
C THR A 261 -12.55 -10.44 -1.42
N HIS A 262 -12.25 -9.91 -2.61
CA HIS A 262 -11.59 -10.68 -3.66
C HIS A 262 -10.18 -11.11 -3.28
N LEU A 263 -9.40 -10.23 -2.65
CA LEU A 263 -8.07 -10.58 -2.17
C LEU A 263 -8.12 -11.69 -1.10
N LYS A 264 -9.07 -11.63 -0.17
CA LYS A 264 -9.27 -12.70 0.82
C LYS A 264 -9.64 -14.03 0.18
N THR A 265 -10.57 -14.03 -0.79
CA THR A 265 -10.95 -15.24 -1.52
C THR A 265 -9.77 -15.81 -2.30
N LEU A 266 -8.97 -14.96 -2.94
CA LEU A 266 -7.77 -15.38 -3.66
C LEU A 266 -6.76 -16.02 -2.69
N GLN A 267 -6.48 -15.38 -1.55
CA GLN A 267 -5.61 -15.92 -0.50
C GLN A 267 -6.10 -17.27 0.04
N ALA A 268 -7.41 -17.43 0.24
CA ALA A 268 -7.98 -18.70 0.65
C ALA A 268 -7.78 -19.77 -0.44
N SER A 269 -8.00 -19.43 -1.71
CA SER A 269 -7.79 -20.36 -2.83
C SER A 269 -6.32 -20.77 -3.00
N THR A 270 -5.37 -19.85 -2.83
CA THR A 270 -3.94 -20.16 -2.89
C THR A 270 -3.51 -21.06 -1.74
N ALA A 271 -4.02 -20.81 -0.53
CA ALA A 271 -3.75 -21.68 0.63
C ALA A 271 -4.29 -23.11 0.44
N VAL A 272 -5.46 -23.26 -0.19
CA VAL A 272 -6.00 -24.59 -0.55
C VAL A 272 -5.11 -25.28 -1.58
N LEU A 273 -4.66 -24.58 -2.61
CA LEU A 273 -3.76 -25.13 -3.63
C LEU A 273 -2.40 -25.54 -3.02
N GLU A 274 -1.86 -24.74 -2.11
CA GLU A 274 -0.63 -25.07 -1.38
C GLU A 274 -0.77 -26.36 -0.56
N LYS A 275 -1.87 -26.51 0.19
CA LYS A 275 -2.17 -27.75 0.92
C LYS A 275 -2.29 -28.94 -0.02
N MET A 276 -3.00 -28.81 -1.13
CA MET A 276 -3.13 -29.90 -2.11
C MET A 276 -1.77 -30.29 -2.71
N LEU A 277 -0.91 -29.32 -3.00
CA LEU A 277 0.45 -29.58 -3.49
C LEU A 277 1.30 -30.33 -2.46
N GLN A 278 1.30 -29.89 -1.21
CA GLN A 278 2.04 -30.52 -0.12
C GLN A 278 1.54 -31.95 0.15
N ASP A 279 0.23 -32.11 0.32
CA ASP A 279 -0.36 -33.39 0.71
C ASP A 279 -0.30 -34.41 -0.44
N HIS A 280 -0.69 -34.02 -1.66
CA HIS A 280 -0.85 -34.98 -2.75
C HIS A 280 0.39 -35.16 -3.61
N ARG A 281 1.08 -34.07 -3.99
CA ARG A 281 2.21 -34.17 -4.94
C ARG A 281 3.54 -34.42 -4.27
N LEU A 282 3.77 -33.87 -3.08
CA LEU A 282 5.05 -34.04 -2.39
C LEU A 282 5.01 -35.24 -1.45
N SER A 283 4.08 -35.27 -0.49
CA SER A 283 4.03 -36.31 0.55
C SER A 283 3.56 -37.66 0.01
N ARG A 284 2.31 -37.76 -0.49
CA ARG A 284 1.78 -39.05 -0.98
C ARG A 284 2.56 -39.64 -2.15
N GLN A 285 3.09 -38.81 -3.04
CA GLN A 285 3.91 -39.29 -4.15
C GLN A 285 5.24 -39.87 -3.65
N ALA A 286 5.92 -39.19 -2.71
CA ALA A 286 7.14 -39.70 -2.10
C ALA A 286 6.90 -41.01 -1.34
N GLU A 287 5.79 -41.14 -0.62
CA GLU A 287 5.39 -42.37 0.07
C GLU A 287 5.14 -43.52 -0.92
N SER A 288 4.37 -43.26 -1.99
CA SER A 288 4.14 -44.24 -3.06
C SER A 288 5.46 -44.69 -3.70
N ASP A 289 6.35 -43.74 -4.00
CA ASP A 289 7.63 -44.05 -4.64
C ASP A 289 8.56 -44.80 -3.69
N ALA A 290 8.55 -44.50 -2.39
CA ALA A 290 9.27 -45.27 -1.38
C ALA A 290 8.79 -46.73 -1.31
N VAL A 291 7.48 -46.96 -1.33
CA VAL A 291 6.90 -48.32 -1.36
C VAL A 291 7.28 -49.05 -2.65
N LYS A 292 7.22 -48.38 -3.81
CA LYS A 292 7.64 -48.98 -5.09
C LYS A 292 9.12 -49.35 -5.09
N VAL A 293 9.99 -48.48 -4.59
CA VAL A 293 11.44 -48.74 -4.48
C VAL A 293 11.67 -49.94 -3.56
N ALA A 294 11.03 -50.00 -2.39
CA ALA A 294 11.14 -51.14 -1.47
C ALA A 294 10.68 -52.45 -2.13
N TYR A 295 9.56 -52.41 -2.87
CA TYR A 295 9.06 -53.56 -3.63
C TYR A 295 10.05 -54.03 -4.71
N LEU A 296 10.60 -53.10 -5.49
CA LEU A 296 11.59 -53.42 -6.53
C LEU A 296 12.89 -53.96 -5.95
N GLN A 297 13.35 -53.41 -4.81
CA GLN A 297 14.51 -53.92 -4.09
C GLN A 297 14.27 -55.35 -3.58
N ALA A 298 13.11 -55.63 -3.01
CA ALA A 298 12.75 -56.98 -2.58
C ALA A 298 12.72 -57.95 -3.77
N LYS A 299 12.08 -57.56 -4.87
CA LYS A 299 12.04 -58.34 -6.12
C LYS A 299 13.43 -58.61 -6.67
N HIS A 300 14.31 -57.61 -6.68
CA HIS A 300 15.70 -57.76 -7.10
C HIS A 300 16.46 -58.75 -6.21
N LYS A 301 16.36 -58.62 -4.88
CA LYS A 301 16.96 -59.57 -3.94
C LYS A 301 16.48 -61.00 -4.19
N THR A 302 15.18 -61.20 -4.39
CA THR A 302 14.62 -62.51 -4.73
C THR A 302 15.20 -63.05 -6.04
N MET A 303 15.34 -62.20 -7.07
CA MET A 303 15.93 -62.61 -8.35
C MET A 303 17.41 -63.00 -8.20
N CYS A 304 18.21 -62.25 -7.43
CA CYS A 304 19.59 -62.59 -7.13
C CYS A 304 19.70 -63.95 -6.40
N LEU A 305 18.82 -64.20 -5.42
CA LEU A 305 18.78 -65.48 -4.73
C LEU A 305 18.39 -66.63 -5.67
N LYS A 306 17.42 -66.41 -6.56
CA LYS A 306 17.07 -67.39 -7.60
C LYS A 306 18.25 -67.70 -8.51
N LEU A 307 18.94 -66.68 -9.03
CA LEU A 307 20.12 -66.88 -9.87
C LEU A 307 21.22 -67.66 -9.13
N ARG A 308 21.44 -67.37 -7.84
CA ARG A 308 22.42 -68.10 -7.04
C ARG A 308 22.03 -69.55 -6.78
N LEU A 309 20.73 -69.81 -6.61
CA LEU A 309 20.20 -71.17 -6.48
C LEU A 309 20.41 -71.97 -7.76
N GLU A 310 20.12 -71.37 -8.92
CA GLU A 310 20.39 -72.02 -10.23
C GLU A 310 21.88 -72.29 -10.43
N GLU A 311 22.76 -71.35 -10.07
CA GLU A 311 24.21 -71.57 -10.11
C GLU A 311 24.65 -72.76 -9.25
N LEU A 312 24.16 -72.84 -8.01
CA LEU A 312 24.43 -73.98 -7.12
C LEU A 312 23.84 -75.28 -7.66
N ASN A 313 22.66 -75.23 -8.27
CA ASN A 313 22.04 -76.40 -8.90
C ASN A 313 22.93 -76.93 -10.04
N ILE A 314 23.42 -76.05 -10.91
CA ILE A 314 24.38 -76.42 -11.96
C ILE A 314 25.66 -77.00 -11.38
N LEU A 315 26.19 -76.45 -10.28
CA LEU A 315 27.39 -77.00 -9.61
C LEU A 315 27.13 -78.40 -9.04
N CYS A 316 25.99 -78.63 -8.41
CA CYS A 316 25.60 -79.95 -7.91
C CYS A 316 25.44 -80.98 -9.05
N ASP A 317 24.82 -80.57 -10.16
CA ASP A 317 24.61 -81.44 -11.34
C ASP A 317 25.93 -81.76 -12.06
N THR A 318 26.84 -80.78 -12.13
CA THR A 318 28.16 -80.95 -12.77
C THR A 318 29.12 -81.75 -11.90
N TYR A 319 29.19 -81.49 -10.59
CA TYR A 319 30.09 -82.13 -9.64
C TYR A 319 29.37 -83.13 -8.71
N THR A 320 28.75 -84.14 -9.31
CA THR A 320 28.23 -85.29 -8.57
C THR A 320 29.33 -85.98 -7.77
N LEU A 321 28.98 -86.62 -6.65
CA LEU A 321 29.92 -87.31 -5.76
C LEU A 321 30.90 -88.20 -6.52
N ASP A 322 30.40 -89.01 -7.46
CA ASP A 322 31.20 -89.93 -8.26
C ASP A 322 32.25 -89.21 -9.11
N LYS A 323 31.84 -88.14 -9.82
CA LYS A 323 32.75 -87.30 -10.62
C LYS A 323 33.82 -86.64 -9.74
N VAL A 324 33.46 -86.17 -8.54
CA VAL A 324 34.42 -85.59 -7.60
C VAL A 324 35.40 -86.65 -7.09
N GLN A 325 34.94 -87.85 -6.78
CA GLN A 325 35.83 -88.95 -6.37
C GLN A 325 36.77 -89.36 -7.51
N ALA A 326 36.28 -89.44 -8.75
CA ALA A 326 37.10 -89.68 -9.93
C ALA A 326 38.16 -88.59 -10.11
N HIS A 327 37.80 -87.31 -10.02
CA HIS A 327 38.77 -86.20 -10.06
C HIS A 327 39.81 -86.27 -8.93
N LYS A 328 39.42 -86.71 -7.72
CA LYS A 328 40.38 -86.92 -6.61
C LYS A 328 41.38 -88.04 -6.93
N ILE A 329 40.93 -89.13 -7.56
CA ILE A 329 41.82 -90.22 -7.99
C ILE A 329 42.80 -89.71 -9.04
N ILE A 330 42.29 -89.09 -10.11
CA ILE A 330 43.12 -88.52 -11.19
C ILE A 330 44.13 -87.52 -10.63
N LYS A 331 43.70 -86.64 -9.72
CA LYS A 331 44.59 -85.67 -9.07
C LYS A 331 45.72 -86.37 -8.29
N ARG A 332 45.40 -87.39 -7.49
CA ARG A 332 46.40 -88.16 -6.72
C ARG A 332 47.40 -88.86 -7.64
N GLU A 333 46.94 -89.46 -8.73
CA GLU A 333 47.81 -90.12 -9.71
C GLU A 333 48.73 -89.11 -10.43
N LEU A 334 48.19 -87.97 -10.87
CA LEU A 334 48.98 -86.89 -11.47
C LEU A 334 50.01 -86.32 -10.49
N GLU A 335 49.63 -86.11 -9.22
CA GLU A 335 50.55 -85.64 -8.19
C GLU A 335 51.67 -86.66 -7.92
N ALA A 336 51.35 -87.95 -7.89
CA ALA A 336 52.34 -89.01 -7.77
C ALA A 336 53.29 -89.04 -8.98
N ALA A 337 52.76 -88.97 -10.21
CA ALA A 337 53.53 -88.93 -11.44
C ALA A 337 54.42 -87.67 -11.53
N MET A 338 53.91 -86.51 -11.09
CA MET A 338 54.72 -85.30 -11.00
C MET A 338 55.82 -85.43 -9.96
N ALA A 339 55.56 -86.08 -8.82
CA ALA A 339 56.58 -86.30 -7.79
C ALA A 339 57.68 -87.26 -8.28
N THR A 340 57.33 -88.35 -8.98
CA THR A 340 58.32 -89.25 -9.59
C THR A 340 59.12 -88.54 -10.67
N GLN A 341 58.46 -87.76 -11.53
CA GLN A 341 59.12 -87.00 -12.58
C GLN A 341 60.06 -85.94 -12.00
N LYS A 342 59.66 -85.24 -10.93
CA LYS A 342 60.52 -84.27 -10.23
C LYS A 342 61.73 -84.96 -9.59
N LYS A 343 61.55 -86.15 -8.99
CA LYS A 343 62.67 -86.95 -8.46
C LYS A 343 63.63 -87.37 -9.57
N GLU A 344 63.10 -87.81 -10.70
CA GLU A 344 63.91 -88.21 -11.84
C GLU A 344 64.64 -87.03 -12.47
N GLN A 345 63.97 -85.89 -12.62
CA GLN A 345 64.59 -84.65 -13.05
C GLN A 345 65.71 -84.23 -12.09
N ALA A 346 65.47 -84.30 -10.77
CA ALA A 346 66.49 -84.00 -9.78
C ALA A 346 67.68 -84.98 -9.89
N ARG A 347 67.42 -86.29 -10.09
CA ARG A 347 68.45 -87.32 -10.30
C ARG A 347 69.30 -87.00 -11.52
N VAL A 348 68.68 -86.81 -12.69
CA VAL A 348 69.38 -86.49 -13.95
C VAL A 348 70.13 -85.16 -13.84
N SER A 349 69.54 -84.15 -13.20
CA SER A 349 70.24 -82.87 -12.98
C SER A 349 71.46 -83.02 -12.07
N GLY A 350 71.39 -83.89 -11.05
CA GLY A 350 72.51 -84.23 -10.19
C GLY A 350 73.61 -85.01 -10.93
N GLU A 351 73.23 -85.96 -11.79
CA GLU A 351 74.17 -86.67 -12.67
C GLU A 351 74.85 -85.70 -13.65
N LEU A 352 74.08 -84.81 -14.27
CA LEU A 352 74.62 -83.76 -15.15
C LEU A 352 75.57 -82.83 -14.39
N ALA A 353 75.22 -82.44 -13.16
CA ALA A 353 76.10 -81.63 -12.31
C ALA A 353 77.40 -82.38 -11.95
N ALA A 354 77.32 -83.69 -11.67
CA ALA A 354 78.49 -84.54 -11.47
C ALA A 354 79.39 -84.59 -12.71
N TYR A 355 78.81 -84.74 -13.92
CA TYR A 355 79.56 -84.58 -15.17
C TYR A 355 80.21 -83.20 -15.32
N GLY A 356 79.53 -82.13 -14.90
CA GLY A 356 80.10 -80.78 -14.85
C GLY A 356 81.31 -80.66 -13.91
N THR A 357 81.39 -81.46 -12.84
CA THR A 357 82.55 -81.46 -11.93
C THR A 357 83.78 -82.17 -12.47
N LEU A 358 83.67 -82.96 -13.55
CA LEU A 358 84.81 -83.65 -14.18
C LEU A 358 85.78 -82.69 -14.93
N GLY A 359 85.49 -81.39 -14.97
CA GLY A 359 86.47 -80.35 -15.26
C GLY A 359 86.97 -80.29 -16.72
N PRO A 360 87.89 -79.35 -17.01
CA PRO A 360 88.34 -79.05 -18.37
C PRO A 360 89.15 -80.19 -19.02
N ASP A 361 89.71 -81.10 -18.23
CA ASP A 361 90.44 -82.26 -18.75
C ASP A 361 89.48 -83.30 -19.36
N PHE A 362 88.29 -83.48 -18.78
CA PHE A 362 87.24 -84.31 -19.38
C PHE A 362 86.67 -83.65 -20.64
N GLU A 363 86.47 -82.34 -20.64
CA GLU A 363 86.04 -81.60 -21.84
C GLU A 363 87.06 -81.72 -22.98
N ARG A 364 88.36 -81.63 -22.68
CA ARG A 364 89.44 -81.86 -23.66
C ARG A 364 89.38 -83.30 -24.18
N LEU A 365 89.22 -84.30 -23.31
CA LEU A 365 89.10 -85.70 -23.72
C LEU A 365 87.86 -85.95 -24.59
N VAL A 366 86.73 -85.33 -24.28
CA VAL A 366 85.51 -85.41 -25.10
C VAL A 366 85.72 -84.74 -26.45
N GLN A 367 86.38 -83.58 -26.51
CA GLN A 367 86.75 -82.91 -27.77
C GLN A 367 87.72 -83.74 -28.61
N GLU A 368 88.72 -84.36 -27.99
CA GLU A 368 89.63 -85.27 -28.68
C GLU A 368 88.88 -86.50 -29.20
N TYR A 369 88.01 -87.09 -28.39
CA TYR A 369 87.19 -88.23 -28.80
C TYR A 369 86.22 -87.87 -29.93
N THR A 370 85.57 -86.70 -29.91
CA THR A 370 84.68 -86.26 -30.99
C THR A 370 85.46 -85.98 -32.27
N GLN A 371 86.61 -85.31 -32.19
CA GLN A 371 87.50 -85.11 -33.34
C GLN A 371 87.99 -86.44 -33.94
N LEU A 372 88.40 -87.39 -33.09
CA LEU A 372 88.77 -88.74 -33.51
C LEU A 372 87.59 -89.47 -34.15
N ARG A 373 86.40 -89.35 -33.59
CA ARG A 373 85.19 -89.96 -34.12
C ARG A 373 84.79 -89.37 -35.47
N ASP A 374 84.80 -88.06 -35.61
CA ASP A 374 84.56 -87.36 -36.87
C ASP A 374 85.64 -87.70 -37.90
N ALA A 375 86.90 -87.81 -37.50
CA ALA A 375 87.98 -88.26 -38.38
C ALA A 375 87.83 -89.73 -38.79
N ILE A 376 87.38 -90.61 -37.88
CA ILE A 376 87.06 -92.01 -38.17
C ILE A 376 85.88 -92.09 -39.12
N ASP A 377 84.82 -91.30 -38.90
CA ASP A 377 83.63 -91.30 -39.73
C ASP A 377 83.91 -90.69 -41.10
N ASN A 378 84.74 -89.64 -41.19
CA ASN A 378 85.27 -89.09 -42.44
C ASN A 378 86.17 -90.09 -43.17
N LYS A 379 87.06 -90.80 -42.48
CA LYS A 379 87.89 -91.86 -43.09
C LYS A 379 87.04 -93.04 -43.54
N LYS A 380 86.05 -93.47 -42.75
CA LYS A 380 85.08 -94.52 -43.13
C LYS A 380 84.20 -94.07 -44.29
N TRP A 381 83.86 -92.79 -44.36
CA TRP A 381 83.14 -92.19 -45.48
C TRP A 381 84.04 -92.18 -46.73
N ALA A 382 85.26 -91.67 -46.63
CA ALA A 382 86.24 -91.65 -47.71
C ALA A 382 86.59 -93.07 -48.21
N LEU A 383 86.77 -94.05 -47.33
CA LEU A 383 86.99 -95.45 -47.70
C LEU A 383 85.77 -96.05 -48.42
N ARG A 384 84.55 -95.68 -48.01
CA ARG A 384 83.33 -96.08 -48.74
C ARG A 384 83.28 -95.45 -50.13
N GLU A 385 83.76 -94.23 -50.28
CA GLU A 385 83.76 -93.51 -51.56
C GLU A 385 84.88 -93.94 -52.51
N PHE A 386 86.10 -94.16 -52.00
CA PHE A 386 87.19 -94.75 -52.80
C PHE A 386 86.88 -96.19 -53.21
N ARG A 387 86.20 -96.99 -52.38
CA ARG A 387 85.70 -98.31 -52.80
C ARG A 387 84.64 -98.24 -53.89
N LYS A 388 83.89 -97.14 -53.99
CA LYS A 388 82.93 -96.92 -55.08
C LYS A 388 83.56 -96.39 -56.37
N ASN A 389 84.70 -95.70 -56.29
CA ASN A 389 85.35 -95.04 -57.43
C ASN A 389 86.61 -95.76 -57.97
N ALA A 390 86.98 -96.92 -57.40
CA ALA A 390 88.11 -97.77 -57.83
C ALA A 390 87.67 -99.16 -58.36
N ALA A 391 86.38 -99.31 -58.65
CA ALA A 391 85.76 -100.35 -59.48
C ALA A 391 84.95 -99.64 -60.56
#